data_AF-A0A660N7A5-F1
#
_entry.id   AF-A0A660N7A5-F1
#
_cell.length_a   1.000
_cell.length_b   1.000
_cell.length_c   1.000
_cell.angle_alpha   90.00
_cell.angle_beta   90.00
_cell.angle_gamma   90.00
#
_symmetry.space_group_name_H-M   'P 1'
#
loop_
_entity.id
_entity.type
_entity.pdbx_description
1 polymer ?
#
loop_
_entity_poly.entity_id
_entity_poly.type
_entity_poly.pdbx_seq_one_letter_code
_entity_poly.pdbx_strand_id
1 'polypeptide(L)' 'VLAVEMEAAALYTNAAAGGANALAILTISDDQERGEMTSARERETTFTNMMKVALELA' A
#
# COMPACT_ATOMS: atom_id res chain seq x y z
N VAL A 1 9.24 -10.64 -5.40
CA VAL A 1 8.26 -9.53 -5.51
C VAL A 1 6.95 -10.06 -4.94
N LEU A 2 6.32 -9.33 -4.01
CA LEU A 2 5.09 -9.80 -3.32
C LEU A 2 3.81 -9.21 -3.92
N ALA A 3 3.88 -7.98 -4.41
CA ALA A 3 2.78 -7.25 -5.04
C ALA A 3 3.34 -6.23 -6.04
N VAL A 4 2.48 -5.68 -6.89
CA VAL A 4 2.82 -4.63 -7.86
C VAL A 4 2.01 -3.37 -7.54
N GLU A 5 2.69 -2.24 -7.51
CA GLU A 5 2.15 -0.88 -7.37
C GLU A 5 3.02 0.08 -8.22
N MET A 6 2.72 1.39 -8.25
CA MET A 6 3.32 2.31 -9.22
C MET A 6 4.06 3.51 -8.60
N GLU A 7 4.21 3.58 -7.27
CA GLU A 7 4.64 4.80 -6.57
C GLU A 7 5.80 4.61 -5.58
N ALA A 8 5.93 3.46 -4.91
CA ALA A 8 6.84 3.26 -3.78
C ALA A 8 8.31 3.44 -4.17
N ALA A 9 8.68 3.06 -5.40
CA ALA A 9 10.04 3.27 -5.91
C ALA A 9 10.43 4.75 -5.92
N ALA A 10 9.53 5.63 -6.40
CA ALA A 10 9.77 7.06 -6.42
C ALA A 10 9.71 7.67 -5.01
N LEU A 11 8.75 7.23 -4.18
CA LEU A 11 8.64 7.64 -2.78
C LEU A 11 9.95 7.43 -2.02
N TYR A 12 10.50 6.21 -2.07
CA TYR A 12 11.72 5.87 -1.35
C TYR A 12 12.96 6.56 -1.92
N THR A 13 13.05 6.69 -3.24
CA THR A 13 14.16 7.42 -3.87
C THR A 13 14.19 8.88 -3.44
N ASN A 14 13.03 9.54 -3.43
CA ASN A 14 12.90 10.94 -3.02
C ASN A 14 13.16 11.13 -1.52
N ALA A 15 12.65 10.22 -0.67
CA ALA A 15 12.89 10.27 0.77
C ALA A 15 14.38 10.11 1.10
N ALA A 16 15.06 9.16 0.46
CA ALA A 16 16.50 8.97 0.61
C ALA A 16 17.29 10.21 0.15
N ALA A 17 16.93 10.80 -1.00
CA ALA A 17 17.56 12.04 -1.49
C ALA A 17 17.32 13.24 -0.56
N GLY A 18 16.17 13.31 0.08
CA GLY A 18 15.79 14.38 1.01
C GLY A 18 16.22 14.17 2.46
N GLY A 19 16.83 13.03 2.80
CA GLY A 19 17.19 12.70 4.18
C GLY A 19 15.98 12.51 5.12
N ALA A 20 14.85 12.06 4.57
CA ALA A 20 13.60 11.83 5.29
C ALA A 20 13.27 10.33 5.42
N ASN A 21 12.43 9.98 6.39
CA ASN A 21 11.89 8.63 6.52
C ASN A 21 10.63 8.47 5.65
N ALA A 22 10.47 7.33 5.00
CA ALA A 22 9.26 7.00 4.24
C ALA A 22 8.94 5.50 4.34
N LEU A 23 7.65 5.17 4.23
CA LEU A 23 7.11 3.81 4.25
C LEU A 23 5.87 3.74 3.34
N ALA A 24 5.78 2.69 2.52
CA ALA A 24 4.58 2.34 1.78
C ALA A 24 3.93 1.11 2.42
N ILE A 25 2.64 1.22 2.77
CA ILE A 25 1.82 0.13 3.29
C ILE A 25 0.67 -0.06 2.30
N LEU A 26 0.43 -1.31 1.90
CA LEU A 26 -0.51 -1.65 0.84
C LEU A 26 -1.53 -2.67 1.35
N THR A 27 -2.78 -2.55 0.91
CA THR A 27 -3.79 -3.62 1.02
C THR A 27 -3.95 -4.29 -0.33
N ILE A 28 -3.83 -5.62 -0.39
CA ILE A 28 -3.99 -6.37 -1.63
C ILE A 28 -5.44 -6.28 -2.10
N SER A 29 -5.64 -5.71 -3.28
CA SER A 29 -6.98 -5.46 -3.84
C SER A 29 -7.36 -6.47 -4.92
N ASP A 30 -6.37 -7.15 -5.48
CA ASP A 30 -6.50 -8.06 -6.62
C ASP A 30 -5.33 -9.06 -6.64
N ASP A 31 -5.58 -10.19 -7.27
CA ASP A 31 -4.60 -11.24 -7.59
C ASP A 31 -4.75 -11.55 -9.09
N GLN A 32 -3.76 -11.10 -9.88
CA GLN A 32 -3.79 -11.27 -11.33
C GLN A 32 -3.65 -12.72 -11.78
N GLU A 33 -2.93 -13.56 -11.01
CA GLU A 33 -2.74 -14.97 -11.36
C GLU A 33 -4.03 -15.76 -11.17
N ARG A 34 -4.80 -15.43 -10.13
CA ARG A 34 -6.10 -16.04 -9.83
C ARG A 34 -7.28 -15.36 -10.52
N GLY A 35 -7.08 -14.15 -11.03
CA GLY A 35 -8.15 -13.32 -11.60
C GLY A 35 -9.13 -12.80 -10.54
N GLU A 36 -8.70 -12.73 -9.28
CA GLU A 36 -9.53 -12.25 -8.17
C GLU A 36 -9.41 -10.74 -8.03
N MET A 37 -10.52 -10.07 -7.74
CA MET A 37 -10.53 -8.64 -7.45
C MET A 37 -11.60 -8.34 -6.40
N THR A 38 -11.25 -7.47 -5.46
CA THR A 38 -12.17 -6.97 -4.43
C THR A 38 -13.29 -6.12 -5.03
N SER A 39 -14.50 -6.26 -4.51
CA SER A 39 -15.61 -5.35 -4.80
C SER A 39 -15.39 -3.96 -4.18
N ALA A 40 -16.17 -2.97 -4.61
CA ALA A 40 -16.13 -1.62 -4.01
C ALA A 40 -16.42 -1.65 -2.50
N ARG A 41 -17.38 -2.47 -2.08
CA ARG A 41 -17.76 -2.62 -0.66
C ARG A 41 -16.66 -3.26 0.19
N GLU A 42 -15.96 -4.25 -0.36
CA GLU A 42 -14.83 -4.88 0.34
C GLU A 42 -13.69 -3.89 0.51
N ARG A 43 -13.36 -3.10 -0.52
CA ARG A 43 -12.34 -2.04 -0.41
C ARG A 43 -12.69 -0.99 0.64
N GLU A 44 -13.94 -0.57 0.70
CA GLU A 44 -14.42 0.39 1.70
C GLU A 44 -14.23 -0.14 3.14
N THR A 45 -14.56 -1.40 3.38
CA THR A 45 -14.66 -1.97 4.73
C THR A 45 -13.37 -2.61 5.25
N THR A 46 -12.47 -3.07 4.37
CA THR A 46 -11.27 -3.84 4.76
C THR A 46 -10.00 -3.00 4.86
N PHE A 47 -9.92 -1.87 4.14
CA PHE A 47 -8.70 -1.06 4.08
C PHE A 47 -8.45 -0.26 5.37
N THR A 48 -9.44 -0.16 6.26
CA THR A 48 -9.32 0.56 7.53
C THR A 48 -8.21 0.02 8.43
N ASN A 49 -7.93 -1.28 8.39
CA ASN A 49 -6.87 -1.87 9.22
C ASN A 49 -5.47 -1.36 8.80
N MET A 50 -5.24 -1.23 7.49
CA MET A 50 -4.01 -0.62 6.96
C MET A 50 -3.84 0.81 7.46
N MET A 51 -4.93 1.60 7.48
CA MET A 51 -4.89 2.99 7.98
C MET A 51 -4.58 3.06 9.47
N LYS A 52 -5.15 2.17 10.29
CA LYS A 52 -4.87 2.10 11.73
C LYS A 52 -3.38 1.83 11.99
N VAL A 53 -2.82 0.83 11.33
CA VAL A 53 -1.38 0.52 11.43
C VAL A 53 -0.53 1.71 10.99
N ALA A 54 -0.89 2.37 9.88
CA ALA A 54 -0.17 3.55 9.41
C ALA A 54 -0.20 4.70 10.44
N LEU A 55 -1.35 4.95 11.08
CA LEU A 55 -1.51 5.99 12.10
C LEU A 55 -0.76 5.70 13.40
N GLU A 56 -0.62 4.43 13.78
CA GLU A 56 0.14 4.02 14.97
C GLU A 56 1.66 4.19 14.82
N LEU A 57 2.14 4.36 13.58
CA LEU A 57 3.55 4.59 13.26
C LEU A 57 3.93 6.08 13.22
N ALA A 58 2.95 6.98 13.25
CA ALA A 58 3.13 8.44 13.22
C ALA A 58 3.46 9.00 14.62
#